data_AF-A0A444JIG1-F1
#
_entry.id   AF-A0A444JIG1-F1
#
_cell.length_a   1.000
_cell.length_b   1.000
_cell.length_c   1.000
_cell.angle_alpha   90.00
_cell.angle_beta   90.00
_cell.angle_gamma   90.00
#
_symmetry.space_group_name_H-M   'P 1'
#
loop_
_entity.id
_entity.type
_entity.pdbx_description
1 polymer ?
#
loop_
_entity_poly.entity_id
_entity_poly.type
_entity_poly.pdbx_seq_one_letter_code
_entity_poly.pdbx_strand_id
1 'polypeptide(L)' 'MNTVDNMLEYIGEDLTTCKRAYKLTVAKNAQVMLSLKASGYTEKEVTLQGNKKQMAWVQAN' A
#
# COMPACT_ATOMS: atom_id res chain seq x y z
N MET A 1 -0.58 11.54 -16.89
CA MET A 1 -1.45 10.78 -15.97
C MET A 1 -0.54 9.97 -15.05
N ASN A 2 -0.34 10.39 -13.80
CA ASN A 2 0.36 9.56 -12.82
C ASN A 2 -0.67 8.59 -12.25
N THR A 3 -0.81 7.43 -12.88
CA THR A 3 -1.64 6.33 -12.37
C THR A 3 -1.13 5.94 -10.99
N VAL A 4 -2.03 5.64 -10.05
CA VAL A 4 -1.69 5.25 -8.67
C VAL A 4 -0.70 4.07 -8.65
N ASP A 5 -0.74 3.19 -9.64
CA ASP A 5 0.22 2.10 -9.84
C ASP A 5 1.67 2.56 -9.96
N ASN A 6 1.95 3.75 -10.50
CA ASN A 6 3.31 4.29 -10.59
C ASN A 6 3.81 4.87 -9.25
N MET A 7 2.92 5.03 -8.26
CA MET A 7 3.25 5.54 -6.93
C MET A 7 3.51 4.41 -5.92
N LEU A 8 3.17 3.18 -6.27
CA LEU A 8 3.17 2.02 -5.40
C LEU A 8 4.16 0.97 -5.88
N GLU A 9 5.06 0.56 -5.00
CA GLU A 9 5.97 -0.56 -5.21
C GLU A 9 5.49 -1.77 -4.43
N TYR A 10 5.38 -2.92 -5.10
CA TYR A 10 5.01 -4.16 -4.46
C TYR A 10 6.12 -4.63 -3.51
N ILE A 11 5.78 -4.87 -2.25
CA ILE A 11 6.74 -5.29 -1.22
C ILE A 11 6.48 -6.69 -0.67
N GLY A 12 5.38 -7.34 -1.09
CA GLY A 12 5.00 -8.68 -0.65
C GLY A 12 3.50 -8.80 -0.39
N GLU A 13 3.11 -9.93 0.18
CA GLU A 13 1.74 -10.19 0.63
C GLU A 13 1.65 -10.11 2.15
N ASP A 14 0.60 -9.47 2.63
CA ASP A 14 0.22 -9.47 4.03
C ASP A 14 -0.24 -10.88 4.42
N LEU A 15 0.56 -11.58 5.21
CA LEU A 15 0.31 -12.94 5.68
C LEU A 15 -1.00 -13.07 6.48
N THR A 16 -1.51 -11.96 7.03
CA THR A 16 -2.76 -11.99 7.81
C THR A 16 -4.02 -11.95 6.96
N THR A 17 -3.96 -11.25 5.82
CA THR A 17 -5.12 -11.05 4.94
C THR A 17 -4.96 -11.63 3.55
N CYS A 18 -3.79 -12.21 3.25
CA CYS A 18 -3.38 -12.68 1.93
C CYS A 18 -3.54 -11.61 0.84
N LYS A 19 -3.46 -10.33 1.22
CA LYS A 19 -3.58 -9.20 0.29
C LYS A 19 -2.20 -8.71 -0.10
N ARG A 20 -2.07 -8.24 -1.35
CA ARG A 20 -0.86 -7.56 -1.80
C ARG A 20 -0.64 -6.28 -1.00
N ALA A 21 0.58 -6.11 -0.50
CA ALA A 21 1.04 -4.96 0.22
C ALA A 21 2.00 -4.15 -0.65
N TYR A 22 1.84 -2.82 -0.56
CA TYR A 22 2.57 -1.88 -1.38
C TYR A 22 3.21 -0.78 -0.53
N LYS A 23 4.39 -0.33 -0.94
CA LYS A 23 5.08 0.82 -0.37
C LYS A 23 4.92 2.02 -1.28
N LEU A 24 4.74 3.19 -0.69
CA LEU A 24 4.73 4.44 -1.43
C LEU A 24 6.17 4.79 -1.88
N THR A 25 6.37 4.97 -3.18
CA THR A 25 7.67 5.37 -3.76
C THR A 25 7.82 6.88 -3.92
N VAL A 26 6.71 7.62 -3.85
CA VAL A 26 6.64 9.08 -3.96
C VAL A 26 6.51 9.74 -2.60
N ALA A 27 6.76 11.05 -2.54
CA ALA A 27 6.56 11.83 -1.32
C ALA A 27 5.10 11.74 -0.85
N LYS A 28 4.90 11.36 0.42
CA LYS A 28 3.58 11.30 1.06
C LYS A 28 3.03 12.72 1.19
N ASN A 29 2.09 13.09 0.33
CA ASN A 29 1.37 14.36 0.38
C ASN A 29 -0.15 14.12 0.41
N ALA A 30 -0.92 15.16 0.73
CA ALA A 30 -2.36 15.07 0.85
C ALA A 30 -3.04 14.57 -0.43
N GLN A 31 -2.58 15.03 -1.60
CA GLN A 31 -3.12 14.63 -2.89
C GLN A 31 -2.88 13.15 -3.19
N VAL A 32 -1.67 12.65 -2.93
CA VAL A 32 -1.31 11.23 -3.11
C VAL A 32 -2.15 10.34 -2.19
N MET A 33 -2.30 10.74 -0.92
CA MET A 33 -3.15 9.99 0.02
C MET A 33 -4.63 9.99 -0.41
N LEU A 34 -5.15 11.11 -0.92
CA LEU A 34 -6.51 11.19 -1.44
C LEU A 34 -6.69 10.31 -2.68
N SER A 35 -5.74 10.33 -3.62
CA SER A 35 -5.75 9.45 -4.80
C SER A 35 -5.73 7.98 -4.42
N LEU A 36 -4.88 7.58 -3.46
CA LEU A 36 -4.80 6.20 -2.97
C LEU A 36 -6.13 5.75 -2.36
N LYS A 37 -6.71 6.58 -1.47
CA LYS A 37 -8.02 6.29 -0.88
C LYS A 37 -9.14 6.23 -1.92
N ALA A 38 -9.13 7.13 -2.90
CA ALA A 38 -10.11 7.14 -4.00
C ALA A 38 -9.98 5.89 -4.90
N SER A 39 -8.77 5.37 -5.05
CA SER A 39 -8.49 4.10 -5.73
C SER A 39 -8.71 2.86 -4.83
N GLY A 40 -9.26 3.04 -3.63
CA GLY A 40 -9.57 1.93 -2.73
C GLY A 40 -8.37 1.39 -1.96
N TYR A 41 -7.26 2.13 -1.83
CA TYR A 41 -6.15 1.72 -0.98
C TYR A 41 -6.29 2.26 0.45
N THR A 42 -5.87 1.47 1.43
CA THR A 42 -5.79 1.83 2.85
C THR A 42 -4.41 1.52 3.39
N GLU A 43 -3.85 2.44 4.17
CA GLU A 43 -2.61 2.24 4.91
C GLU A 43 -2.91 1.49 6.21
N LYS A 44 -2.25 0.35 6.42
CA LYS A 44 -2.37 -0.45 7.64
C LYS A 44 -1.05 -1.16 7.95
N GLU A 45 -0.91 -1.64 9.18
CA GLU A 45 0.19 -2.54 9.52
C GLU A 45 -0.06 -3.91 8.85
N VAL A 46 0.92 -4.38 8.09
CA VAL A 46 0.91 -5.70 7.46
C VAL A 46 2.02 -6.55 8.04
N THR A 47 1.82 -7.87 8.03
CA THR A 47 2.89 -8.83 8.38
C THR A 47 3.38 -9.48 7.11
N LEU A 48 4.63 -9.21 6.73
CA LEU A 48 5.27 -9.82 5.55
C LEU A 48 6.07 -11.07 5.92
N GLN A 49 6.56 -11.77 4.89
CA GLN A 49 7.43 -12.93 5.03
C GLN A 49 8.62 -12.65 5.97
N GLY A 50 8.90 -13.63 6.84
CA GLY A 50 9.91 -13.49 7.89
C GLY A 50 9.44 -12.75 9.13
N ASN A 51 8.12 -12.69 9.38
CA ASN A 51 7.51 -12.02 10.54
C ASN A 51 7.81 -10.52 10.64
N LYS A 52 8.09 -9.87 9.50
CA LYS A 52 8.37 -8.44 9.45
C LYS A 52 7.06 -7.66 9.41
N LYS A 53 6.80 -6.88 10.45
CA LYS A 53 5.67 -5.95 10.48
C LYS A 53 6.10 -4.59 9.93
N GLN A 54 5.33 -4.03 9.01
CA GLN A 54 5.52 -2.67 8.53
C GLN A 54 4.21 -2.04 8.07
N MET A 55 4.15 -0.70 8.05
CA MET A 55 3.04 0.02 7.45
C MET A 55 3.10 -0.08 5.92
N ALA A 56 2.01 -0.52 5.31
CA ALA A 56 1.90 -0.65 3.86
C ALA A 56 0.50 -0.28 3.39
N TRP A 57 0.40 0.05 2.11
CA TRP A 57 -0.87 0.26 1.43
C TRP A 57 -1.38 -1.08 0.92
N VAL A 58 -2.65 -1.38 1.21
CA VAL A 58 -3.36 -2.56 0.70
C VAL A 58 -4.67 -2.13 0.06
N GLN A 59 -5.14 -2.88 -0.92
CA GLN A 59 -6.44 -2.62 -1.54
C GLN A 59 -7.56 -3.02 -0.57
N ALA A 60 -8.37 -2.06 -0.14
CA ALA A 60 -9.65 -2.27 0.50
C ALA A 60 -10.57 -3.04 -0.48
N ASN A 61 -11.27 -4.05 0.02
CA ASN A 61 -12.22 -4.82 -0.79
C ASN A 61 -13.40 -3.96 -1.22
#